data_AF-W1NRN0-F1
#
_entry.id   AF-W1NRN0-F1
#
_cell.length_a   1.000
_cell.length_b   1.000
_cell.length_c   1.000
_cell.angle_alpha   90.00
_cell.angle_beta   90.00
_cell.angle_gamma   90.00
#
_symmetry.space_group_name_H-M   'P 1'
#
loop_
_entity.id
_entity.type
_entity.pdbx_description
1 polymer ?
#
loop_
_entity_poly.entity_id
_entity_poly.type
_entity_poly.pdbx_seq_one_letter_code
_entity_poly.pdbx_strand_id
1 'polypeptide(L)'
;MNTRDYVKVQNFKCCFTRLKIVASLPLADGWILERISLLANPNLKRPKRFWGVYTKLKIFNMTNYKKVVYLDADTIVLRSIEDLFKCGKFCANLKHSERMNSGVMVVEPSEELFKDMVGKVNTLPSYTGGDQGFLNSYYAGFANAHVFEPNLSLEVRNSRLTPEMERLSTLYNADVGLYMLANKWMVDEKELRIIHYTLGPLKPWDWWTAWLLKPVDLWQDVRVGLKESLPGTGGGNNANDELLVKFLFFIPLLALVACYYRPFFELQKDLFGALCRGSLCNYIRHLYYKCRSGAPYSAIGVSSNSNQQFTNGTNAKLPPYLGGISVLVCFGAAIASLVAAFAIIPRQVMPWTGLSLLYEWTFALFIIIFGSYLHIIYECGRSSSNQGTFSSGTESPSRYNSGKGHQRQASCCDAVTWYYGLGMGFLAIAAPSLPCLFGITALFSRLGLMVGGGMVLVAFMTYASENLVIRAYMRGRGSGLTPD
;
A
#
# COMPACT_ATOMS: atom_id res chain seq x y z
N MET A 1 -29.07 29.96 20.91
CA MET A 1 -29.47 28.87 19.99
C MET A 1 -29.32 27.57 20.75
N ASN A 2 -30.38 26.78 20.91
CA ASN A 2 -30.35 25.55 21.69
C ASN A 2 -29.68 24.45 20.84
N THR A 3 -28.63 23.80 21.34
CA THR A 3 -27.82 22.79 20.62
C THR A 3 -28.59 21.53 20.20
N ARG A 4 -29.87 21.39 20.59
CA ARG A 4 -30.76 20.29 20.19
C ARG A 4 -31.39 20.44 18.81
N ASP A 5 -31.37 21.63 18.20
CA ASP A 5 -32.08 21.90 16.93
C ASP A 5 -31.33 21.42 15.67
N TYR A 6 -30.04 21.06 15.82
CA TYR A 6 -29.11 20.82 14.72
C TYR A 6 -28.24 19.60 15.00
N VAL A 7 -28.00 18.77 13.98
CA VAL A 7 -27.13 17.59 14.12
C VAL A 7 -26.13 17.48 12.97
N LYS A 8 -24.92 17.07 13.33
CA LYS A 8 -23.87 16.65 12.40
C LYS A 8 -23.94 15.13 12.27
N VAL A 9 -24.16 14.63 11.06
CA VAL A 9 -24.25 13.19 10.80
C VAL A 9 -23.06 12.74 9.97
N GLN A 10 -22.33 11.75 10.48
CA GLN A 10 -21.22 11.11 9.79
C GLN A 10 -21.48 9.61 9.66
N ASN A 11 -21.38 9.08 8.45
CA ASN A 11 -21.63 7.66 8.19
C ASN A 11 -20.35 6.84 8.34
N PHE A 12 -20.11 6.25 9.52
CA PHE A 12 -18.83 5.62 9.88
C PHE A 12 -18.50 4.28 9.16
N LYS A 13 -19.30 3.82 8.20
CA LYS A 13 -19.13 2.47 7.62
C LYS A 13 -17.84 2.25 6.81
N CYS A 14 -17.11 3.31 6.42
CA CYS A 14 -15.96 3.18 5.52
C CYS A 14 -14.56 3.38 6.14
N CYS A 15 -14.43 3.89 7.38
CA CYS A 15 -13.11 4.28 7.91
C CYS A 15 -12.45 3.30 8.90
N PHE A 16 -13.18 2.36 9.50
CA PHE A 16 -12.62 1.53 10.57
C PHE A 16 -13.09 0.08 10.48
N THR A 17 -12.21 -0.81 10.03
CA THR A 17 -12.43 -2.26 9.86
C THR A 17 -12.49 -3.05 11.19
N ARG A 18 -12.91 -2.44 12.31
CA ARG A 18 -13.23 -3.16 13.55
C ARG A 18 -14.49 -2.60 14.19
N LEU A 19 -15.61 -3.24 13.88
CA LEU A 19 -16.99 -2.91 14.32
C LEU A 19 -17.20 -2.80 15.86
N LYS A 20 -16.24 -3.23 16.68
CA LYS A 20 -16.35 -3.20 18.15
C LYS A 20 -15.91 -1.87 18.78
N ILE A 21 -14.97 -1.14 18.17
CA ILE A 21 -14.44 0.13 18.72
C ILE A 21 -15.30 1.33 18.28
N VAL A 22 -15.99 1.20 17.14
CA VAL A 22 -16.80 2.28 16.52
C VAL A 22 -18.06 2.62 17.33
N ALA A 23 -18.56 1.73 18.19
CA ALA A 23 -19.77 2.01 18.97
C ALA A 23 -19.50 2.87 20.21
N SER A 24 -18.32 2.74 20.81
CA SER A 24 -17.96 3.42 22.06
C SER A 24 -17.31 4.78 21.82
N LEU A 25 -16.54 4.94 20.73
CA LEU A 25 -15.81 6.17 20.37
C LEU A 25 -16.72 7.42 20.29
N PRO A 26 -17.87 7.37 19.57
CA PRO A 26 -18.68 8.55 19.37
C PRO A 26 -19.38 9.02 20.67
N LEU A 27 -19.80 8.08 21.52
CA LEU A 27 -20.53 8.40 22.77
C LEU A 27 -19.68 9.19 23.77
N ALA A 28 -18.38 8.88 23.86
CA ALA A 28 -17.44 9.58 24.74
C ALA A 28 -17.17 11.04 24.28
N ASP A 29 -17.28 11.29 22.98
CA ASP A 29 -17.04 12.60 22.35
C ASP A 29 -18.35 13.39 22.10
N GLY A 30 -19.45 13.00 22.73
CA GLY A 30 -20.74 13.70 22.66
C GLY A 30 -21.59 13.40 21.42
N TRP A 31 -21.24 12.39 20.63
CA TRP A 31 -22.05 11.95 19.50
C TRP A 31 -23.17 11.00 19.93
N ILE A 32 -24.31 11.13 19.25
CA ILE A 32 -25.42 10.20 19.36
C ILE A 32 -25.24 9.11 18.30
N LEU A 33 -25.08 7.85 18.75
CA LEU A 33 -24.98 6.71 17.85
C LEU A 33 -26.35 6.09 17.61
N GLU A 34 -26.83 6.19 16.38
CA GLU A 34 -28.11 5.58 15.98
C GLU A 34 -27.87 4.40 15.02
N ARG A 35 -28.42 3.22 15.37
CA ARG A 35 -28.42 2.08 14.46
C ARG A 35 -29.60 2.19 13.51
N ILE A 36 -29.30 2.54 12.27
CA ILE A 36 -30.30 2.62 11.20
C ILE A 36 -30.35 1.32 10.38
N SER A 37 -31.55 0.93 9.95
CA SER A 37 -31.69 -0.17 8.99
C SER A 37 -31.09 0.20 7.63
N LEU A 38 -30.57 -0.79 6.91
CA LEU A 38 -30.01 -0.61 5.57
C LEU A 38 -31.12 -0.24 4.57
N LEU A 39 -30.87 0.77 3.71
CA LEU A 39 -31.62 0.92 2.47
C LEU A 39 -30.84 0.28 1.33
N ALA A 40 -31.40 -0.78 0.74
CA ALA A 40 -30.76 -1.53 -0.33
C ALA A 40 -30.59 -0.66 -1.57
N ASN A 41 -29.45 -0.80 -2.25
CA ASN A 41 -29.23 -0.14 -3.54
C ASN A 41 -29.85 -0.99 -4.67
N PRO A 42 -30.87 -0.49 -5.39
CA PRO A 42 -31.57 -1.25 -6.43
C PRO A 42 -30.78 -1.37 -7.73
N ASN A 43 -29.73 -0.56 -7.93
CA ASN A 43 -28.95 -0.56 -9.16
C ASN A 43 -28.17 -1.88 -9.30
N LEU A 44 -28.37 -2.58 -10.41
CA LEU A 44 -27.62 -3.81 -10.74
C LEU A 44 -26.20 -3.52 -11.23
N LYS A 45 -26.04 -2.45 -12.04
CA LYS A 45 -24.73 -1.99 -12.54
C LYS A 45 -24.15 -0.96 -11.56
N ARG A 46 -23.33 -1.42 -10.63
CA ARG A 46 -22.65 -0.56 -9.64
C ARG A 46 -21.37 -1.17 -9.09
N PRO A 47 -20.44 -0.36 -8.56
CA PRO A 47 -19.35 -0.86 -7.73
C PRO A 47 -19.87 -1.70 -6.56
N LYS A 48 -19.17 -2.81 -6.23
CA LYS A 48 -19.54 -3.68 -5.09
C LYS A 48 -19.67 -2.89 -3.78
N ARG A 49 -18.79 -1.91 -3.55
CA ARG A 49 -18.82 -1.02 -2.37
C ARG A 49 -20.09 -0.17 -2.25
N PHE A 50 -20.85 0.02 -3.33
CA PHE A 50 -22.08 0.84 -3.32
C PHE A 50 -23.34 0.07 -2.88
N TRP A 51 -23.21 -1.12 -2.29
CA TRP A 51 -24.36 -1.94 -1.94
C TRP A 51 -25.33 -1.32 -0.93
N GLY A 52 -24.82 -0.47 -0.03
CA GLY A 52 -25.63 0.17 1.01
C GLY A 52 -25.67 1.70 0.97
N VAL A 53 -25.13 2.33 -0.08
CA VAL A 53 -24.95 3.80 -0.09
C VAL A 53 -26.26 4.58 -0.09
N TYR A 54 -27.36 3.99 -0.57
CA TYR A 54 -28.70 4.58 -0.48
C TYR A 54 -29.18 4.77 0.96
N THR A 55 -28.58 4.07 1.94
CA THR A 55 -28.86 4.32 3.37
C THR A 55 -28.62 5.78 3.76
N LYS A 56 -27.74 6.48 3.03
CA LYS A 56 -27.52 7.93 3.16
C LYS A 56 -28.81 8.76 3.02
N LEU A 57 -29.78 8.31 2.21
CA LEU A 57 -31.05 9.02 2.03
C LEU A 57 -31.88 9.13 3.32
N LYS A 58 -31.58 8.33 4.35
CA LYS A 58 -32.29 8.42 5.63
C LYS A 58 -32.09 9.73 6.36
N ILE A 59 -31.06 10.52 6.02
CA ILE A 59 -30.88 11.86 6.60
C ILE A 59 -32.05 12.79 6.29
N PHE A 60 -32.74 12.57 5.17
CA PHE A 60 -33.93 13.34 4.78
C PHE A 60 -35.15 13.03 5.66
N ASN A 61 -35.11 11.96 6.46
CA ASN A 61 -36.19 11.56 7.38
C ASN A 61 -35.89 11.88 8.86
N MET A 62 -34.80 12.58 9.15
CA MET A 62 -34.40 12.92 10.52
C MET A 62 -35.19 14.12 11.06
N THR A 63 -36.52 14.05 11.02
CA THR A 63 -37.47 15.15 11.32
C THR A 63 -37.44 15.64 12.77
N ASN A 64 -36.73 14.94 13.66
CA ASN A 64 -36.42 15.42 15.00
C ASN A 64 -35.45 16.62 15.01
N TYR A 65 -34.84 16.95 13.87
CA TYR A 65 -33.94 18.08 13.70
C TYR A 65 -34.48 19.02 12.63
N LYS A 66 -34.31 20.33 12.85
CA LYS A 66 -34.70 21.35 11.86
C LYS A 66 -33.79 21.30 10.63
N LYS A 67 -32.49 21.08 10.87
CA LYS A 67 -31.45 21.06 9.84
C LYS A 67 -30.39 20.03 10.19
N VAL A 68 -29.94 19.31 9.16
CA VAL A 68 -28.90 18.29 9.24
C VAL A 68 -27.74 18.69 8.35
N VAL A 69 -26.52 18.74 8.89
CA VAL A 69 -25.29 18.83 8.09
C VAL A 69 -24.71 17.43 8.02
N TYR A 70 -24.75 16.84 6.82
CA TYR A 70 -24.18 15.53 6.55
C TYR A 70 -22.76 15.66 6.02
N LEU A 71 -21.85 14.86 6.58
CA LEU A 71 -20.48 14.70 6.11
C LEU A 71 -20.17 13.22 5.83
N ASP A 72 -19.54 12.93 4.70
CA ASP A 72 -19.00 11.59 4.45
C ASP A 72 -17.84 11.28 5.40
N ALA A 73 -17.63 9.98 5.65
CA ALA A 73 -16.66 9.48 6.62
C ALA A 73 -15.20 9.87 6.30
N ASP A 74 -14.94 10.13 5.03
CA ASP A 74 -13.65 10.50 4.43
C ASP A 74 -13.56 12.01 4.19
N THR A 75 -14.21 12.79 5.05
CA THR A 75 -14.06 14.25 5.13
C THR A 75 -13.39 14.65 6.44
N ILE A 76 -12.73 15.80 6.44
CA ILE A 76 -12.15 16.40 7.65
C ILE A 76 -12.51 17.87 7.74
N VAL A 77 -12.90 18.31 8.93
CA VAL A 77 -13.28 19.69 9.22
C VAL A 77 -12.08 20.40 9.84
N LEU A 78 -11.61 21.47 9.19
CA LEU A 78 -10.44 22.26 9.61
C LEU A 78 -10.84 23.51 10.41
N ARG A 79 -12.06 24.01 10.20
CA ARG A 79 -12.58 25.25 10.80
C ARG A 79 -14.07 25.11 11.14
N SER A 80 -14.61 26.06 11.88
CA SER A 80 -16.06 26.08 12.16
C SER A 80 -16.88 26.08 10.86
N ILE A 81 -17.96 25.31 10.88
CA ILE A 81 -18.92 25.13 9.79
C ILE A 81 -20.36 25.43 10.24
N GLU A 82 -20.52 26.13 11.38
CA GLU A 82 -21.82 26.46 11.95
C GLU A 82 -22.68 27.33 11.02
N ASP A 83 -22.03 28.11 10.15
CA ASP A 83 -22.71 28.89 9.13
C ASP A 83 -23.46 28.04 8.11
N LEU A 84 -23.09 26.77 7.89
CA LEU A 84 -23.85 25.86 7.03
C LEU A 84 -25.30 25.67 7.50
N PHE A 85 -25.58 25.83 8.80
CA PHE A 85 -26.95 25.74 9.32
C PHE A 85 -27.86 26.89 8.86
N LYS A 86 -27.29 27.97 8.30
CA LYS A 86 -28.02 29.11 7.73
C LYS A 86 -28.41 28.93 6.26
N CYS A 87 -27.96 27.84 5.63
CA CYS A 87 -28.26 27.54 4.22
C CYS A 87 -29.77 27.27 4.00
N GLY A 88 -30.25 27.21 2.76
CA GLY A 88 -31.63 26.87 2.41
C GLY A 88 -32.03 25.41 2.69
N LYS A 89 -33.08 24.92 2.02
CA LYS A 89 -33.62 23.57 2.28
C LYS A 89 -32.67 22.45 1.89
N PHE A 90 -31.96 22.58 0.78
CA PHE A 90 -30.95 21.63 0.33
C PHE A 90 -29.69 22.33 -0.16
N CYS A 91 -28.52 21.98 0.39
CA CYS A 91 -27.26 22.55 -0.05
C CYS A 91 -26.20 21.48 -0.24
N ALA A 92 -25.41 21.61 -1.31
CA ALA A 92 -24.29 20.72 -1.59
C ALA A 92 -23.20 21.50 -2.34
N ASN A 93 -22.04 20.90 -2.57
CA ASN A 93 -21.02 21.52 -3.41
C ASN A 93 -21.12 21.04 -4.87
N LEU A 94 -20.89 21.94 -5.82
CA LEU A 94 -20.72 21.59 -7.23
C LEU A 94 -19.25 21.18 -7.47
N LYS A 95 -19.01 19.94 -7.88
CA LYS A 95 -17.64 19.41 -8.07
C LYS A 95 -17.07 19.79 -9.43
N HIS A 96 -17.63 19.22 -10.49
CA HIS A 96 -17.27 19.44 -11.89
C HIS A 96 -18.44 18.97 -12.78
N SER A 97 -18.62 19.57 -13.97
CA SER A 97 -19.60 19.13 -14.98
C SER A 97 -21.09 19.28 -14.58
N GLU A 98 -21.46 20.39 -13.93
CA GLU A 98 -22.87 20.68 -13.52
C GLU A 98 -23.44 19.66 -12.51
N ARG A 99 -22.58 18.84 -11.89
CA ARG A 99 -22.99 17.80 -10.93
C ARG A 99 -22.52 18.10 -9.52
N MET A 100 -23.40 17.84 -8.57
CA MET A 100 -23.08 17.96 -7.15
C MET A 100 -22.30 16.76 -6.61
N ASN A 101 -21.53 17.04 -5.56
CA ASN A 101 -20.90 16.07 -4.69
C ASN A 101 -21.76 15.86 -3.44
N SER A 102 -22.14 14.61 -3.16
CA SER A 102 -23.02 14.26 -2.02
C SER A 102 -22.26 14.03 -0.71
N GLY A 103 -20.95 14.32 -0.65
CA GLY A 103 -20.13 14.08 0.53
C GLY A 103 -20.19 15.18 1.60
N VAL A 104 -20.67 16.36 1.23
CA VAL A 104 -21.06 17.41 2.18
C VAL A 104 -22.40 17.95 1.74
N MET A 105 -23.41 17.80 2.59
CA MET A 105 -24.77 18.25 2.30
C MET A 105 -25.39 18.92 3.52
N VAL A 106 -26.25 19.90 3.27
CA VAL A 106 -27.17 20.45 4.26
C VAL A 106 -28.58 20.09 3.83
N VAL A 107 -29.38 19.57 4.75
CA VAL A 107 -30.74 19.09 4.49
C VAL A 107 -31.68 19.63 5.54
N GLU A 108 -32.83 20.16 5.12
CA GLU A 108 -34.03 20.30 5.92
C GLU A 108 -34.83 18.99 5.83
N PRO A 109 -34.86 18.16 6.89
CA PRO A 109 -35.51 16.86 6.82
C PRO A 109 -37.03 17.00 6.69
N SER A 110 -37.65 16.15 5.87
CA SER A 110 -39.09 16.07 5.69
C SER A 110 -39.51 14.64 5.37
N GLU A 111 -40.50 14.13 6.10
CA GLU A 111 -41.04 12.78 5.87
C GLU A 111 -41.65 12.66 4.46
N GLU A 112 -42.31 13.71 3.98
CA GLU A 112 -42.88 13.76 2.62
C GLU A 112 -41.78 13.69 1.56
N LEU A 113 -40.72 14.50 1.72
CA LEU A 113 -39.56 14.51 0.83
C LEU A 113 -38.88 13.13 0.80
N PHE A 114 -38.68 12.52 1.97
CA PHE A 114 -38.08 11.19 2.07
C PHE A 114 -38.95 10.11 1.41
N LYS A 115 -40.27 10.11 1.64
CA LYS A 115 -41.19 9.17 0.98
C LYS A 115 -41.15 9.30 -0.54
N ASP A 116 -41.14 10.52 -1.06
CA ASP A 116 -41.02 10.78 -2.49
C ASP A 116 -39.66 10.29 -3.05
N MET A 117 -38.55 10.56 -2.36
CA MET A 117 -37.23 10.04 -2.74
C MET A 117 -37.24 8.52 -2.80
N VAL A 118 -37.69 7.85 -1.75
CA VAL A 118 -37.74 6.38 -1.67
C VAL A 118 -38.63 5.79 -2.78
N GLY A 119 -39.77 6.42 -3.08
CA GLY A 119 -40.63 6.02 -4.20
C GLY A 119 -39.95 6.10 -5.57
N LYS A 120 -38.98 7.01 -5.72
CA LYS A 120 -38.20 7.21 -6.96
C LYS A 120 -36.91 6.40 -7.04
N VAL A 121 -36.47 5.73 -5.96
CA VAL A 121 -35.20 4.98 -5.91
C VAL A 121 -35.08 3.93 -7.02
N ASN A 122 -36.20 3.29 -7.42
CA ASN A 122 -36.22 2.26 -8.45
C ASN A 122 -36.44 2.80 -9.88
N THR A 123 -36.94 4.02 -10.03
CA THR A 123 -37.38 4.56 -11.33
C THR A 123 -36.46 5.68 -11.84
N LEU A 124 -35.88 6.46 -10.94
CA LEU A 124 -34.98 7.55 -11.29
C LEU A 124 -33.56 7.02 -11.54
N PRO A 125 -32.91 7.40 -12.66
CA PRO A 125 -31.59 6.89 -12.99
C PRO A 125 -30.54 7.37 -12.00
N SER A 126 -29.49 6.57 -11.82
CA SER A 126 -28.26 6.97 -11.11
C SER A 126 -27.05 6.69 -11.97
N TYR A 127 -26.43 7.73 -12.52
CA TYR A 127 -25.27 7.58 -13.42
C TYR A 127 -24.03 6.98 -12.71
N THR A 128 -23.97 7.02 -11.38
CA THR A 128 -22.91 6.36 -10.59
C THR A 128 -23.32 4.97 -10.09
N GLY A 129 -24.59 4.59 -10.25
CA GLY A 129 -25.19 3.43 -9.58
C GLY A 129 -25.23 3.58 -8.05
N GLY A 130 -25.16 4.79 -7.51
CA GLY A 130 -25.12 5.10 -6.07
C GLY A 130 -25.95 6.33 -5.68
N ASP A 131 -25.80 6.80 -4.44
CA ASP A 131 -26.54 7.95 -3.88
C ASP A 131 -26.25 9.25 -4.63
N GLN A 132 -24.98 9.54 -4.95
CA GLN A 132 -24.61 10.78 -5.62
C GLN A 132 -25.29 10.90 -7.00
N GLY A 133 -25.34 9.81 -7.77
CA GLY A 133 -25.97 9.80 -9.07
C GLY A 133 -27.47 10.01 -8.98
N PHE A 134 -28.11 9.33 -8.03
CA PHE A 134 -29.54 9.48 -7.76
C PHE A 134 -29.90 10.91 -7.34
N LEU A 135 -29.17 11.47 -6.37
CA LEU A 135 -29.42 12.82 -5.88
C LEU A 135 -29.27 13.86 -6.99
N ASN A 136 -28.28 13.71 -7.88
CA ASN A 136 -28.12 14.60 -9.03
C ASN A 136 -29.31 14.52 -10.00
N SER A 137 -29.87 13.33 -10.21
CA SER A 137 -31.08 13.17 -11.01
C SER A 137 -32.33 13.70 -10.30
N TYR A 138 -32.38 13.61 -8.97
CA TYR A 138 -33.51 14.09 -8.16
C TYR A 138 -33.56 15.61 -8.12
N TYR A 139 -32.40 16.24 -7.92
CA TYR A 139 -32.22 17.69 -7.93
C TYR A 139 -31.68 18.17 -9.29
N ALA A 140 -32.39 17.87 -10.38
CA ALA A 140 -31.91 18.15 -11.75
C ALA A 140 -31.57 19.64 -12.02
N GLY A 141 -32.19 20.58 -11.30
CA GLY A 141 -31.92 22.02 -11.41
C GLY A 141 -30.76 22.53 -10.55
N PHE A 142 -30.05 21.66 -9.82
CA PHE A 142 -29.06 22.07 -8.81
C PHE A 142 -27.91 22.93 -9.38
N ALA A 143 -27.50 22.69 -10.62
CA ALA A 143 -26.47 23.47 -11.27
C ALA A 143 -26.80 24.98 -11.34
N ASN A 144 -28.09 25.31 -11.45
CA ASN A 144 -28.60 26.67 -11.55
C ASN A 144 -28.90 27.32 -10.18
N ALA A 145 -28.71 26.59 -9.08
CA ALA A 145 -28.96 27.13 -7.75
C ALA A 145 -28.00 28.28 -7.41
N HIS A 146 -28.46 29.24 -6.60
CA HIS A 146 -27.61 30.34 -6.15
C HIS A 146 -26.50 29.87 -5.21
N VAL A 147 -25.36 30.56 -5.20
CA VAL A 147 -24.27 30.25 -4.27
C VAL A 147 -24.68 30.70 -2.87
N PHE A 148 -24.49 29.82 -1.90
CA PHE A 148 -24.73 30.12 -0.50
C PHE A 148 -23.76 31.20 -0.01
N GLU A 149 -24.31 32.30 0.53
CA GLU A 149 -23.56 33.41 1.09
C GLU A 149 -23.69 33.42 2.63
N PRO A 150 -22.68 32.93 3.38
CA PRO A 150 -22.76 32.80 4.83
C PRO A 150 -22.85 34.14 5.57
N ASN A 151 -22.25 35.18 4.98
CA ASN A 151 -22.06 36.51 5.56
C ASN A 151 -23.19 37.51 5.27
N LEU A 152 -24.29 37.08 4.64
CA LEU A 152 -25.46 37.93 4.47
C LEU A 152 -26.01 38.39 5.84
N SER A 153 -26.36 39.67 5.93
CA SER A 153 -27.00 40.23 7.13
C SER A 153 -28.34 39.53 7.39
N LEU A 154 -28.75 39.49 8.65
CA LEU A 154 -29.98 38.80 9.04
C LEU A 154 -31.22 39.46 8.38
N GLU A 155 -31.20 40.78 8.21
CA GLU A 155 -32.26 41.53 7.54
C GLU A 155 -32.41 41.11 6.07
N VAL A 156 -31.30 41.00 5.33
CA VAL A 156 -31.30 40.58 3.92
C VAL A 156 -31.68 39.11 3.79
N ARG A 157 -31.28 38.25 4.74
CA ARG A 157 -31.67 36.84 4.71
C ARG A 157 -33.17 36.67 4.99
N ASN A 158 -33.73 37.40 5.94
CA ASN A 158 -35.13 37.29 6.32
C ASN A 158 -36.09 37.92 5.29
N SER A 159 -35.62 38.85 4.46
CA SER A 159 -36.42 39.44 3.39
C SER A 159 -36.52 38.56 2.13
N ARG A 160 -35.63 37.56 1.99
CA ARG A 160 -35.62 36.62 0.87
C ARG A 160 -36.46 35.39 1.18
N LEU A 161 -37.17 34.88 0.18
CA LEU A 161 -37.76 33.53 0.25
C LEU A 161 -36.65 32.50 0.47
N THR A 162 -36.88 31.54 1.37
CA THR A 162 -35.92 30.45 1.61
C THR A 162 -35.73 29.65 0.31
N PRO A 163 -34.51 29.57 -0.24
CA PRO A 163 -34.28 28.83 -1.47
C PRO A 163 -34.53 27.33 -1.27
N GLU A 164 -35.15 26.69 -2.27
CA GLU A 164 -35.27 25.23 -2.31
C GLU A 164 -33.90 24.55 -2.32
N MET A 165 -32.91 25.18 -2.96
CA MET A 165 -31.53 24.69 -2.98
C MET A 165 -30.50 25.80 -3.18
N GLU A 166 -29.29 25.59 -2.65
CA GLU A 166 -28.13 26.48 -2.81
C GLU A 166 -26.82 25.70 -3.04
N ARG A 167 -25.85 26.33 -3.70
CA ARG A 167 -24.52 25.79 -3.95
C ARG A 167 -23.54 26.24 -2.88
N LEU A 168 -22.95 25.28 -2.17
CA LEU A 168 -21.82 25.51 -1.29
C LEU A 168 -20.56 25.80 -2.10
N SER A 169 -19.79 26.80 -1.65
CA SER A 169 -18.44 27.06 -2.15
C SER A 169 -17.51 25.86 -1.93
N THR A 170 -16.46 25.74 -2.75
CA THR A 170 -15.41 24.73 -2.63
C THR A 170 -14.73 24.73 -1.24
N LEU A 171 -14.80 25.85 -0.51
CA LEU A 171 -14.31 25.94 0.87
C LEU A 171 -14.93 24.89 1.81
N TYR A 172 -16.18 24.48 1.55
CA TYR A 172 -16.94 23.52 2.35
C TYR A 172 -16.89 22.08 1.82
N ASN A 173 -16.22 21.81 0.70
CA ASN A 173 -16.07 20.45 0.16
C ASN A 173 -14.88 20.41 -0.80
N ALA A 174 -13.68 20.69 -0.26
CA ALA A 174 -12.47 20.77 -1.07
C ALA A 174 -12.04 19.36 -1.50
N ASP A 175 -12.07 19.13 -2.82
CA ASP A 175 -11.88 17.82 -3.42
C ASP A 175 -10.38 17.48 -3.58
N VAL A 176 -9.89 16.49 -2.84
CA VAL A 176 -8.48 16.04 -2.93
C VAL A 176 -8.15 15.51 -4.33
N GLY A 177 -9.10 14.90 -5.04
CA GLY A 177 -8.88 14.46 -6.43
C GLY A 177 -8.60 15.63 -7.37
N LEU A 178 -9.32 16.75 -7.22
CA LEU A 178 -9.03 17.98 -7.98
C LEU A 178 -7.68 18.59 -7.58
N TYR A 179 -7.35 18.59 -6.29
CA TYR A 179 -6.03 19.01 -5.82
C TYR A 179 -4.91 18.23 -6.50
N MET A 180 -5.04 16.91 -6.60
CA MET A 180 -4.01 16.07 -7.22
C MET A 180 -3.81 16.36 -8.71
N LEU A 181 -4.88 16.73 -9.42
CA LEU A 181 -4.80 17.10 -10.84
C LEU A 181 -4.19 18.51 -11.03
N ALA A 182 -4.53 19.45 -10.15
CA ALA A 182 -4.09 20.85 -10.25
C ALA A 182 -2.75 21.13 -9.54
N ASN A 183 -2.29 20.22 -8.67
CA ASN A 183 -1.18 20.40 -7.73
C ASN A 183 -1.28 21.66 -6.84
N LYS A 184 -2.51 22.17 -6.61
CA LYS A 184 -2.81 23.30 -5.75
C LYS A 184 -4.29 23.31 -5.38
N TRP A 185 -4.62 23.99 -4.28
CA TRP A 185 -6.00 24.34 -3.99
C TRP A 185 -6.47 25.43 -4.94
N MET A 186 -7.73 25.36 -5.37
CA MET A 186 -8.37 26.39 -6.21
C MET A 186 -8.85 27.60 -5.41
N VAL A 187 -8.65 27.55 -4.10
CA VAL A 187 -9.05 28.55 -3.09
C VAL A 187 -7.87 28.73 -2.13
N ASP A 188 -7.89 29.79 -1.33
CA ASP A 188 -6.89 29.97 -0.28
C ASP A 188 -6.96 28.78 0.70
N GLU A 189 -5.83 28.09 0.88
CA GLU A 189 -5.67 26.97 1.79
C GLU A 189 -6.03 27.36 3.22
N LYS A 190 -5.73 28.61 3.61
CA LYS A 190 -6.05 29.13 4.93
C LYS A 190 -7.56 29.24 5.14
N GLU A 191 -8.35 29.45 4.10
CA GLU A 191 -9.81 29.61 4.22
C GLU A 191 -10.56 28.28 4.14
N LEU A 192 -9.87 27.16 3.88
CA LEU A 192 -10.48 25.84 3.79
C LEU A 192 -11.20 25.45 5.09
N ARG A 193 -12.42 24.95 4.94
CA ARG A 193 -13.26 24.51 6.07
C ARG A 193 -13.41 23.02 6.11
N ILE A 194 -13.64 22.38 4.97
CA ILE A 194 -13.78 20.92 4.86
C ILE A 194 -12.97 20.40 3.68
N ILE A 195 -12.13 19.40 3.92
CA ILE A 195 -11.43 18.63 2.89
C ILE A 195 -12.12 17.28 2.73
N HIS A 196 -12.31 16.84 1.49
CA HIS A 196 -12.95 15.58 1.14
C HIS A 196 -11.99 14.70 0.32
N TYR A 197 -11.67 13.52 0.85
CA TYR A 197 -10.76 12.55 0.26
C TYR A 197 -11.47 11.67 -0.80
N THR A 198 -11.79 12.29 -1.93
CA THR A 198 -12.62 11.70 -3.01
C THR A 198 -11.92 10.62 -3.85
N LEU A 199 -10.60 10.45 -3.71
CA LEU A 199 -9.85 9.43 -4.43
C LEU A 199 -10.11 8.05 -3.83
N GLY A 200 -11.04 7.31 -4.45
CA GLY A 200 -11.60 6.06 -3.93
C GLY A 200 -10.62 5.07 -3.28
N PRO A 201 -9.51 4.66 -3.93
CA PRO A 201 -8.56 3.71 -3.35
C PRO A 201 -7.52 4.35 -2.42
N LEU A 202 -7.41 5.69 -2.41
CA LEU A 202 -6.37 6.41 -1.67
C LEU A 202 -7.01 7.14 -0.50
N LYS A 203 -7.06 6.46 0.64
CA LYS A 203 -7.69 6.98 1.86
C LYS A 203 -6.67 7.39 2.90
N PRO A 204 -6.90 8.51 3.62
CA PRO A 204 -5.86 9.12 4.45
C PRO A 204 -5.48 8.30 5.69
N TRP A 205 -6.30 7.34 6.11
CA TRP A 205 -5.98 6.41 7.19
C TRP A 205 -5.01 5.30 6.77
N ASP A 206 -4.77 5.12 5.48
CA ASP A 206 -3.78 4.18 4.98
C ASP A 206 -2.40 4.84 4.99
N TRP A 207 -1.50 4.34 5.83
CA TRP A 207 -0.16 4.92 6.05
C TRP A 207 0.61 5.19 4.75
N TRP A 208 0.43 4.35 3.73
CA TRP A 208 1.16 4.44 2.47
C TRP A 208 0.65 5.58 1.56
N THR A 209 -0.57 6.07 1.79
CA THR A 209 -1.15 7.16 0.98
C THR A 209 -0.50 8.51 1.24
N ALA A 210 0.08 8.72 2.44
CA ALA A 210 0.81 9.94 2.77
C ALA A 210 1.98 10.23 1.82
N TRP A 211 2.59 9.18 1.27
CA TRP A 211 3.69 9.29 0.32
C TRP A 211 3.22 9.69 -1.10
N LEU A 212 1.93 9.53 -1.38
CA LEU A 212 1.32 9.80 -2.69
C LEU A 212 0.48 11.08 -2.70
N LEU A 213 -0.15 11.42 -1.57
CA LEU A 213 -1.13 12.49 -1.44
C LEU A 213 -0.69 13.51 -0.38
N LYS A 214 -0.39 14.75 -0.80
CA LYS A 214 0.06 15.82 0.11
C LYS A 214 -0.96 16.19 1.21
N PRO A 215 -2.29 16.28 0.95
CA PRO A 215 -3.23 16.68 2.00
C PRO A 215 -3.39 15.68 3.14
N VAL A 216 -2.82 14.47 3.05
CA VAL A 216 -2.92 13.44 4.10
C VAL A 216 -2.24 13.89 5.39
N ASP A 217 -1.24 14.77 5.32
CA ASP A 217 -0.59 15.33 6.52
C ASP A 217 -1.61 16.03 7.43
N LEU A 218 -2.54 16.81 6.84
CA LEU A 218 -3.62 17.47 7.59
C LEU A 218 -4.53 16.47 8.32
N TRP A 219 -4.76 15.28 7.73
CA TRP A 219 -5.49 14.21 8.40
C TRP A 219 -4.69 13.63 9.55
N GLN A 220 -3.39 13.40 9.36
CA GLN A 220 -2.53 12.85 10.41
C GLN A 220 -2.37 13.85 11.57
N ASP A 221 -2.23 15.14 11.30
CA ASP A 221 -2.13 16.18 12.33
C ASP A 221 -3.36 16.19 13.24
N VAL A 222 -4.56 16.14 12.65
CA VAL A 222 -5.80 16.02 13.42
C VAL A 222 -5.86 14.69 14.15
N ARG A 223 -5.52 13.58 13.50
CA ARG A 223 -5.52 12.24 14.10
C ARG A 223 -4.63 12.16 15.34
N VAL A 224 -3.40 12.68 15.26
CA VAL A 224 -2.43 12.69 16.37
C VAL A 224 -2.91 13.59 17.51
N GLY A 225 -3.59 14.70 17.19
CA GLY A 225 -4.18 15.61 18.18
C GLY A 225 -5.44 15.08 18.88
N LEU A 226 -6.01 13.95 18.46
CA LEU A 226 -7.18 13.37 19.11
C LEU A 226 -6.83 12.89 20.52
N LYS A 227 -7.56 13.42 21.50
CA LYS A 227 -7.48 12.96 22.89
C LYS A 227 -8.00 11.53 23.01
N GLU A 228 -7.51 10.83 24.01
CA GLU A 228 -7.98 9.50 24.35
C GLU A 228 -9.39 9.58 24.95
N SER A 229 -10.40 9.33 24.12
CA SER A 229 -11.80 9.23 24.56
C SER A 229 -12.13 7.81 25.07
N LEU A 230 -11.34 6.80 24.69
CA LEU A 230 -11.39 5.42 25.18
C LEU A 230 -9.98 4.82 25.24
N PRO A 231 -9.77 3.76 26.05
CA PRO A 231 -8.46 3.09 26.13
C PRO A 231 -7.89 2.73 24.76
N GLY A 232 -6.75 3.34 24.43
CA GLY A 232 -6.01 3.13 23.20
C GLY A 232 -6.47 3.93 21.99
N THR A 233 -7.45 4.86 22.10
CA THR A 233 -7.94 5.65 20.95
C THR A 233 -7.25 6.99 20.74
N GLY A 234 -6.48 7.47 21.74
CA GLY A 234 -5.67 8.68 21.62
C GLY A 234 -4.70 8.59 20.45
N GLY A 235 -4.57 9.66 19.68
CA GLY A 235 -3.75 9.68 18.47
C GLY A 235 -4.26 8.78 17.33
N GLY A 236 -5.50 8.27 17.42
CA GLY A 236 -6.05 7.29 16.49
C GLY A 236 -5.31 5.95 16.52
N ASN A 237 -4.80 5.56 17.69
CA ASN A 237 -4.10 4.30 17.88
C ASN A 237 -5.09 3.13 18.12
N ASN A 238 -4.55 1.91 18.14
CA ASN A 238 -5.27 0.70 18.51
C ASN A 238 -4.28 -0.22 19.20
N ALA A 239 -4.56 -0.61 20.46
CA ALA A 239 -3.65 -1.43 21.26
C ALA A 239 -3.20 -2.74 20.56
N ASN A 240 -4.08 -3.33 19.75
CA ASN A 240 -3.73 -4.55 19.00
C ASN A 240 -2.73 -4.26 17.87
N ASP A 241 -2.91 -3.14 17.17
CA ASP A 241 -2.03 -2.75 16.08
C ASP A 241 -0.67 -2.29 16.64
N GLU A 242 -0.68 -1.61 17.78
CA GLU A 242 0.55 -1.21 18.50
C GLU A 242 1.36 -2.43 18.95
N LEU A 243 0.70 -3.42 19.56
CA LEU A 243 1.33 -4.68 19.96
C LEU A 243 1.90 -5.42 18.75
N LEU A 244 1.13 -5.52 17.66
CA LEU A 244 1.59 -6.13 16.41
C LEU A 244 2.82 -5.39 15.83
N VAL A 245 2.79 -4.06 15.79
CA VAL A 245 3.92 -3.23 15.34
C VAL A 245 5.17 -3.50 16.18
N LYS A 246 5.05 -3.58 17.51
CA LYS A 246 6.17 -3.93 18.39
C LYS A 246 6.74 -5.30 18.01
N PHE A 247 5.90 -6.32 17.85
CA PHE A 247 6.36 -7.64 17.40
C PHE A 247 7.05 -7.60 16.03
N LEU A 248 6.50 -6.86 15.07
CA LEU A 248 7.07 -6.74 13.72
C LEU A 248 8.46 -6.09 13.71
N PHE A 249 8.77 -5.17 14.62
CA PHE A 249 10.11 -4.60 14.78
C PHE A 249 11.09 -5.54 15.50
N PHE A 250 10.62 -6.28 16.50
CA PHE A 250 11.53 -7.15 17.28
C PHE A 250 11.92 -8.42 16.54
N ILE A 251 11.06 -8.98 15.67
CA ILE A 251 11.34 -10.26 14.99
C ILE A 251 12.59 -10.20 14.10
N PRO A 252 12.76 -9.23 13.17
CA PRO A 252 13.96 -9.17 12.34
C PRO A 252 15.22 -8.88 13.15
N LEU A 253 15.12 -8.06 14.20
CA LEU A 253 16.21 -7.80 15.13
C LEU A 253 16.66 -9.07 15.86
N LEU A 254 15.71 -9.85 16.39
CA LEU A 254 16.00 -11.13 17.04
C LEU A 254 16.57 -12.14 16.05
N ALA A 255 16.08 -12.14 14.80
CA ALA A 255 16.65 -12.98 13.75
C ALA A 255 18.09 -12.58 13.43
N LEU A 256 18.41 -11.29 13.33
CA LEU A 256 19.78 -10.80 13.12
C LEU A 256 20.71 -11.18 14.27
N VAL A 257 20.25 -11.04 15.51
CA VAL A 257 21.00 -11.47 16.70
C VAL A 257 21.21 -12.98 16.70
N ALA A 258 20.17 -13.77 16.39
CA ALA A 258 20.29 -15.22 16.26
C ALA A 258 21.27 -15.62 15.15
N CYS A 259 21.30 -14.89 14.02
CA CYS A 259 22.26 -15.10 12.93
C CYS A 259 23.70 -14.66 13.27
N TYR A 260 23.88 -13.84 14.30
CA TYR A 260 25.19 -13.47 14.82
C TYR A 260 25.76 -14.57 15.73
N TYR A 261 24.91 -15.18 16.56
CA TYR A 261 25.32 -16.22 17.52
C TYR A 261 25.29 -17.64 16.94
N ARG A 262 24.41 -17.91 15.98
CA ARG A 262 24.35 -19.15 15.19
C ARG A 262 24.74 -18.80 13.76
N PRO A 263 25.51 -19.62 13.02
CA PRO A 263 25.79 -19.32 11.62
C PRO A 263 24.46 -19.08 10.88
N PHE A 264 24.30 -17.91 10.27
CA PHE A 264 23.11 -17.49 9.49
C PHE A 264 22.52 -18.63 8.62
N PHE A 265 23.40 -19.47 8.08
CA PHE A 265 23.08 -20.64 7.27
C PHE A 265 22.28 -21.74 7.97
N GLU A 266 22.50 -22.01 9.26
CA GLU A 266 21.74 -23.02 10.01
C GLU A 266 20.31 -22.56 10.29
N LEU A 267 20.12 -21.28 10.63
CA LEU A 267 18.80 -20.69 10.87
C LEU A 267 17.96 -20.62 9.58
N GLN A 268 18.59 -20.30 8.44
CA GLN A 268 17.95 -20.28 7.14
C GLN A 268 17.44 -21.67 6.72
N LYS A 269 18.21 -22.72 7.00
CA LYS A 269 17.84 -24.11 6.72
C LYS A 269 16.62 -24.57 7.52
N ASP A 270 16.52 -24.18 8.79
CA ASP A 270 15.40 -24.49 9.67
C ASP A 270 14.13 -23.70 9.29
N LEU A 271 14.26 -22.40 8.99
CA LEU A 271 13.13 -21.55 8.59
C LEU A 271 12.58 -21.92 7.20
N PHE A 272 13.46 -22.25 6.25
CA PHE A 272 13.09 -22.78 4.94
C PHE A 272 12.44 -24.17 5.07
N GLY A 273 12.97 -25.05 5.91
CA GLY A 273 12.36 -26.35 6.21
C GLY A 273 10.93 -26.25 6.76
N ALA A 274 10.64 -25.19 7.52
CA ALA A 274 9.31 -24.89 8.04
C ALA A 274 8.36 -24.28 6.99
N LEU A 275 8.84 -23.33 6.17
CA LEU A 275 8.04 -22.64 5.14
C LEU A 275 7.82 -23.47 3.87
N CYS A 276 8.67 -24.46 3.59
CA CYS A 276 8.71 -25.21 2.33
C CYS A 276 8.12 -26.63 2.39
N ARG A 277 7.23 -26.95 3.35
CA ARG A 277 6.41 -28.17 3.30
C ARG A 277 5.33 -28.18 2.19
N GLY A 278 5.33 -27.18 1.29
CA GLY A 278 4.35 -27.02 0.20
C GLY A 278 4.88 -27.26 -1.22
N SER A 279 3.95 -27.25 -2.19
CA SER A 279 4.06 -27.52 -3.64
C SER A 279 5.32 -27.00 -4.37
N LEU A 280 5.86 -25.85 -3.98
CA LEU A 280 7.10 -25.28 -4.53
C LEU A 280 8.31 -26.22 -4.43
N CYS A 281 8.37 -27.06 -3.38
CA CYS A 281 9.42 -28.05 -3.20
C CYS A 281 9.40 -29.11 -4.32
N ASN A 282 8.23 -29.48 -4.84
CA ASN A 282 8.14 -30.41 -5.97
C ASN A 282 8.61 -29.78 -7.28
N TYR A 283 8.35 -28.49 -7.49
CA TYR A 283 8.84 -27.77 -8.67
C TYR A 283 10.36 -27.56 -8.64
N ILE A 284 10.90 -27.24 -7.47
CA ILE A 284 12.35 -27.11 -7.24
C ILE A 284 13.05 -28.48 -7.33
N ARG A 285 12.42 -29.54 -6.80
CA ARG A 285 12.89 -30.93 -6.95
C ARG A 285 12.86 -31.38 -8.42
N HIS A 286 11.86 -30.94 -9.19
CA HIS A 286 11.79 -31.17 -10.63
C HIS A 286 12.89 -30.42 -11.39
N LEU A 287 13.22 -29.17 -11.01
CA LEU A 287 14.37 -28.44 -11.54
C LEU A 287 15.71 -29.11 -11.16
N TYR A 288 15.83 -29.61 -9.94
CA TYR A 288 16.97 -30.41 -9.48
C TYR A 288 17.16 -31.68 -10.31
N TYR A 289 16.08 -32.41 -10.62
CA TYR A 289 16.14 -33.56 -11.53
C TYR A 289 16.41 -33.15 -12.99
N LYS A 290 15.92 -32.00 -13.44
CA LYS A 290 16.18 -31.48 -14.80
C LYS A 290 17.62 -31.02 -14.98
N CYS A 291 18.27 -30.47 -13.95
CA CYS A 291 19.72 -30.21 -13.94
C CYS A 291 20.55 -31.51 -13.94
N ARG A 292 19.99 -32.60 -13.41
CA ARG A 292 20.65 -33.92 -13.36
C ARG A 292 20.56 -34.68 -14.69
N SER A 293 19.53 -34.44 -15.51
CA SER A 293 19.36 -35.05 -16.83
C SER A 293 19.69 -34.04 -17.94
N GLY A 294 20.94 -34.02 -18.42
CA GLY A 294 21.31 -33.22 -19.58
C GLY A 294 20.54 -33.67 -20.82
N ALA A 295 19.56 -32.89 -21.27
CA ALA A 295 18.89 -33.07 -22.55
C ALA A 295 18.85 -31.72 -23.30
N PRO A 296 19.21 -31.68 -24.60
CA PRO A 296 19.30 -30.44 -25.37
C PRO A 296 17.90 -30.01 -25.82
N TYR A 297 17.53 -28.76 -25.55
CA TYR A 297 16.39 -28.11 -26.19
C TYR A 297 16.89 -26.93 -27.01
N SER A 298 16.64 -27.01 -28.32
CA SER A 298 16.90 -25.98 -29.31
C SER A 298 16.00 -24.77 -29.03
N ALA A 299 16.58 -23.64 -28.65
CA ALA A 299 15.91 -22.35 -28.65
C ALA A 299 16.74 -21.37 -29.49
N ILE A 300 16.10 -20.85 -30.52
CA ILE A 300 16.62 -19.89 -31.49
C ILE A 300 17.05 -18.62 -30.74
N GLY A 301 18.35 -18.33 -30.75
CA GLY A 301 18.92 -17.12 -30.14
C GLY A 301 19.14 -16.03 -31.18
N VAL A 302 18.57 -14.85 -30.92
CA VAL A 302 18.98 -13.59 -31.55
C VAL A 302 20.26 -13.14 -30.87
N SER A 303 21.36 -13.05 -31.63
CA SER A 303 22.68 -12.67 -31.15
C SER A 303 22.80 -11.16 -30.96
N SER A 304 23.19 -10.72 -29.76
CA SER A 304 23.84 -9.43 -29.54
C SER A 304 25.22 -9.67 -28.94
N ASN A 305 26.24 -9.33 -29.73
CA ASN A 305 27.66 -9.47 -29.43
C ASN A 305 28.11 -8.50 -28.34
N SER A 306 28.79 -9.00 -27.31
CA SER A 306 29.77 -8.22 -26.57
C SER A 306 30.92 -9.13 -26.12
N ASN A 307 32.07 -8.97 -26.79
CA ASN A 307 33.32 -9.66 -26.48
C ASN A 307 33.86 -9.21 -25.13
N GLN A 308 33.96 -10.14 -24.17
CA GLN A 308 35.03 -10.11 -23.16
C GLN A 308 35.65 -11.50 -23.06
N GLN A 309 36.92 -11.56 -23.46
CA GLN A 309 37.74 -12.74 -23.61
C GLN A 309 38.46 -12.99 -22.27
N PHE A 310 38.05 -14.01 -21.51
CA PHE A 310 38.83 -14.55 -20.40
C PHE A 310 39.59 -15.80 -20.89
N THR A 311 40.91 -15.79 -20.70
CA THR A 311 41.88 -16.77 -21.17
C THR A 311 41.86 -18.07 -20.34
N ASN A 312 41.74 -19.19 -21.06
CA ASN A 312 42.04 -20.60 -20.78
C ASN A 312 42.34 -21.10 -19.35
N GLY A 313 41.46 -21.99 -18.87
CA GLY A 313 41.73 -23.02 -17.86
C GLY A 313 40.52 -23.94 -17.65
N THR A 314 40.53 -25.13 -18.27
CA THR A 314 39.54 -26.24 -18.15
C THR A 314 38.05 -25.86 -18.26
N ASN A 315 37.43 -26.17 -19.40
CA ASN A 315 36.02 -25.92 -19.74
C ASN A 315 35.02 -26.45 -18.69
N ALA A 316 34.71 -25.64 -17.69
CA ALA A 316 33.51 -25.80 -16.88
C ALA A 316 32.33 -25.18 -17.64
N LYS A 317 31.52 -26.01 -18.32
CA LYS A 317 30.29 -25.54 -18.96
C LYS A 317 29.31 -25.07 -17.87
N LEU A 318 29.19 -23.75 -17.69
CA LEU A 318 28.12 -23.15 -16.91
C LEU A 318 26.77 -23.50 -17.59
N PRO A 319 25.72 -23.90 -16.85
CA PRO A 319 24.42 -24.15 -17.45
C PRO A 319 23.89 -22.86 -18.12
N PRO A 320 23.59 -22.88 -19.44
CA PRO A 320 23.29 -21.67 -20.21
C PRO A 320 22.00 -20.97 -19.79
N TYR A 321 21.10 -21.68 -19.10
CA TYR A 321 19.82 -21.16 -18.60
C TYR A 321 19.90 -20.54 -17.19
N LEU A 322 21.05 -20.64 -16.51
CA LEU A 322 21.17 -20.30 -15.09
C LEU A 322 20.94 -18.80 -14.84
N GLY A 323 21.45 -17.93 -15.72
CA GLY A 323 21.26 -16.48 -15.66
C GLY A 323 19.78 -16.09 -15.78
N GLY A 324 19.13 -16.51 -16.87
CA GLY A 324 17.71 -16.19 -17.10
C GLY A 324 16.75 -16.69 -16.01
N ILE A 325 17.00 -17.88 -15.44
CA ILE A 325 16.21 -18.38 -14.30
C ILE A 325 16.45 -17.51 -13.05
N SER A 326 17.70 -17.10 -12.80
CA SER A 326 18.02 -16.23 -11.66
C SER A 326 17.27 -14.91 -11.71
N VAL A 327 17.18 -14.30 -12.89
CA VAL A 327 16.42 -13.07 -13.09
C VAL A 327 14.95 -13.25 -12.71
N LEU A 328 14.30 -14.32 -13.20
CA LEU A 328 12.90 -14.62 -12.87
C LEU A 328 12.69 -14.87 -11.38
N VAL A 329 13.59 -15.63 -10.74
CA VAL A 329 13.52 -15.91 -9.30
C VAL A 329 13.77 -14.65 -8.48
N CYS A 330 14.70 -13.79 -8.90
CA CYS A 330 15.01 -12.51 -8.23
C CYS A 330 13.78 -11.59 -8.23
N PHE A 331 13.16 -11.35 -9.39
CA PHE A 331 11.96 -10.52 -9.47
C PHE A 331 10.75 -11.14 -8.77
N GLY A 332 10.57 -12.46 -8.90
CA GLY A 332 9.54 -13.19 -8.17
C GLY A 332 9.69 -13.05 -6.65
N ALA A 333 10.92 -13.18 -6.14
CA ALA A 333 11.24 -12.98 -4.73
C ALA A 333 10.98 -11.53 -4.28
N ALA A 334 11.36 -10.53 -5.08
CA ALA A 334 11.12 -9.13 -4.76
C ALA A 334 9.62 -8.80 -4.67
N ILE A 335 8.83 -9.24 -5.66
CA ILE A 335 7.37 -9.03 -5.67
C ILE A 335 6.71 -9.76 -4.49
N ALA A 336 7.06 -11.03 -4.27
CA ALA A 336 6.50 -11.81 -3.17
C ALA A 336 6.80 -11.18 -1.81
N SER A 337 8.03 -10.69 -1.62
CA SER A 337 8.46 -10.02 -0.39
C SER A 337 7.71 -8.71 -0.15
N LEU A 338 7.55 -7.89 -1.19
CA LEU A 338 6.81 -6.64 -1.11
C LEU A 338 5.33 -6.87 -0.78
N VAL A 339 4.68 -7.82 -1.46
CA VAL A 339 3.27 -8.18 -1.22
C VAL A 339 3.08 -8.72 0.19
N ALA A 340 3.97 -9.60 0.65
CA ALA A 340 3.93 -10.13 2.01
C ALA A 340 4.12 -9.02 3.06
N ALA A 341 5.06 -8.10 2.85
CA ALA A 341 5.27 -6.96 3.74
C ALA A 341 4.01 -6.08 3.85
N PHE A 342 3.36 -5.74 2.73
CA PHE A 342 2.08 -5.01 2.75
C PHE A 342 0.95 -5.78 3.45
N ALA A 343 0.95 -7.11 3.38
CA ALA A 343 -0.09 -7.94 3.98
C ALA A 343 0.01 -8.02 5.52
N ILE A 344 1.23 -7.99 6.07
CA ILE A 344 1.46 -8.10 7.52
C ILE A 344 1.40 -6.75 8.24
N ILE A 345 1.70 -5.64 7.56
CA ILE A 345 1.73 -4.31 8.18
C ILE A 345 0.29 -3.77 8.34
N PRO A 346 -0.14 -3.37 9.55
CA PRO A 346 -1.46 -2.80 9.74
C PRO A 346 -1.65 -1.53 8.92
N ARG A 347 -2.84 -1.36 8.33
CA ARG A 347 -3.14 -0.21 7.46
C ARG A 347 -3.13 1.13 8.21
N GLN A 348 -3.54 1.13 9.47
CA GLN A 348 -3.74 2.33 10.29
C GLN A 348 -2.57 2.60 11.25
N VAL A 349 -1.34 2.57 10.76
CA VAL A 349 -0.15 3.01 11.52
C VAL A 349 0.27 4.42 11.10
N MET A 350 1.28 5.00 11.77
CA MET A 350 1.87 6.25 11.30
C MET A 350 2.60 6.03 9.96
N PRO A 351 2.58 7.00 9.03
CA PRO A 351 3.22 6.88 7.72
C PRO A 351 4.67 6.38 7.75
N TRP A 352 5.48 6.95 8.64
CA TRP A 352 6.88 6.56 8.83
C TRP A 352 7.03 5.16 9.41
N THR A 353 6.22 4.78 10.39
CA THR A 353 6.22 3.42 10.94
C THR A 353 5.91 2.39 9.87
N GLY A 354 4.88 2.64 9.06
CA GLY A 354 4.52 1.75 7.96
C GLY A 354 5.61 1.66 6.90
N LEU A 355 6.24 2.78 6.53
CA LEU A 355 7.33 2.81 5.57
C LEU A 355 8.57 2.04 6.06
N SER A 356 8.97 2.25 7.32
CA SER A 356 10.12 1.56 7.91
C SER A 356 9.89 0.05 7.94
N LEU A 357 8.72 -0.39 8.42
CA LEU A 357 8.36 -1.81 8.44
C LEU A 357 8.28 -2.39 7.02
N LEU A 358 7.81 -1.62 6.03
CA LEU A 358 7.74 -2.08 4.64
C LEU A 358 9.14 -2.43 4.13
N TYR A 359 10.12 -1.52 4.31
CA TYR A 359 11.49 -1.78 3.88
C TYR A 359 12.13 -2.92 4.66
N GLU A 360 12.01 -2.91 6.00
CA GLU A 360 12.57 -3.94 6.87
C GLU A 360 12.10 -5.34 6.46
N TRP A 361 10.79 -5.54 6.34
CA TRP A 361 10.22 -6.83 5.99
C TRP A 361 10.41 -7.20 4.52
N THR A 362 10.36 -6.24 3.61
CA THR A 362 10.65 -6.52 2.19
C THR A 362 12.09 -7.01 2.03
N PHE A 363 13.07 -6.36 2.66
CA PHE A 363 14.47 -6.79 2.59
C PHE A 363 14.70 -8.10 3.32
N ALA A 364 14.15 -8.28 4.53
CA ALA A 364 14.30 -9.52 5.28
C ALA A 364 13.76 -10.72 4.49
N LEU A 365 12.53 -10.62 3.97
CA LEU A 365 11.91 -11.67 3.17
C LEU A 365 12.65 -11.90 1.84
N PHE A 366 13.12 -10.83 1.18
CA PHE A 366 13.87 -10.96 -0.06
C PHE A 366 15.20 -11.70 0.16
N ILE A 367 15.94 -11.34 1.22
CA ILE A 367 17.19 -11.99 1.60
C ILE A 367 16.92 -13.47 1.91
N ILE A 368 15.85 -13.79 2.62
CA ILE A 368 15.47 -15.18 2.92
C ILE A 368 15.14 -15.93 1.63
N ILE A 369 14.26 -15.42 0.77
CA ILE A 369 13.78 -16.14 -0.42
C ILE A 369 14.90 -16.26 -1.48
N PHE A 370 15.49 -15.14 -1.89
CA PHE A 370 16.53 -15.12 -2.92
C PHE A 370 17.85 -15.69 -2.41
N GLY A 371 18.20 -15.43 -1.15
CA GLY A 371 19.37 -16.06 -0.52
C GLY A 371 19.23 -17.58 -0.42
N SER A 372 18.02 -18.11 -0.20
CA SER A 372 17.80 -19.57 -0.19
C SER A 372 17.97 -20.17 -1.58
N TYR A 373 17.50 -19.47 -2.60
CA TYR A 373 17.78 -19.84 -3.99
C TYR A 373 19.28 -19.87 -4.29
N LEU A 374 20.02 -18.82 -3.93
CA LEU A 374 21.48 -18.79 -4.12
C LEU A 374 22.19 -19.93 -3.37
N HIS A 375 21.71 -20.30 -2.18
CA HIS A 375 22.25 -21.43 -1.43
C HIS A 375 22.00 -22.77 -2.14
N ILE A 376 20.80 -22.99 -2.70
CA ILE A 376 20.52 -24.18 -3.52
C ILE A 376 21.48 -24.25 -4.71
N ILE A 377 21.74 -23.12 -5.36
CA ILE A 377 22.69 -23.06 -6.49
C ILE A 377 24.13 -23.35 -6.05
N TYR A 378 24.53 -22.85 -4.88
CA TYR A 378 25.82 -23.19 -4.27
C TYR A 378 25.95 -24.71 -4.04
N GLU A 379 24.94 -25.36 -3.46
CA GLU A 379 24.94 -26.82 -3.25
C GLU A 379 24.93 -27.61 -4.58
N CYS A 380 24.23 -27.11 -5.59
CA CYS A 380 24.29 -27.65 -6.96
C CYS A 380 25.73 -27.58 -7.51
N GLY A 381 26.41 -26.45 -7.33
CA GLY A 381 27.81 -26.29 -7.75
C GLY A 381 28.75 -27.28 -7.05
N ARG A 382 28.57 -27.45 -5.73
CA ARG A 382 29.31 -28.41 -4.89
C ARG A 382 29.05 -29.86 -5.27
N SER A 383 27.82 -30.21 -5.65
CA SER A 383 27.49 -31.56 -6.11
C SER A 383 28.11 -31.86 -7.48
N SER A 384 28.18 -30.86 -8.36
CA SER A 384 28.79 -30.97 -9.69
C SER A 384 30.32 -31.13 -9.66
N SER A 385 31.02 -30.74 -8.59
CA SER A 385 32.45 -31.05 -8.44
C SER A 385 32.67 -32.51 -8.04
N ASN A 386 31.84 -33.06 -7.14
CA ASN A 386 31.99 -34.42 -6.63
C ASN A 386 31.70 -35.51 -7.69
N GLN A 387 30.94 -35.19 -8.74
CA GLN A 387 30.74 -36.10 -9.88
C GLN A 387 31.94 -36.19 -10.83
N GLY A 388 32.86 -35.21 -10.80
CA GLY A 388 34.09 -35.24 -11.59
C GLY A 388 35.18 -36.14 -11.01
N THR A 389 35.06 -36.52 -9.74
CA THR A 389 36.09 -37.30 -9.01
C THR A 389 35.80 -38.82 -8.99
N PHE A 390 34.69 -39.27 -9.57
CA PHE A 390 34.27 -40.69 -9.54
C PHE A 390 34.65 -41.49 -10.80
N SER A 391 35.62 -41.04 -11.58
CA SER A 391 36.11 -41.77 -12.76
C SER A 391 37.64 -41.82 -12.85
N SER A 392 38.27 -42.46 -11.87
CA SER A 392 39.55 -43.17 -12.07
C SER A 392 39.81 -44.10 -10.88
N GLY A 393 39.27 -45.32 -10.95
CA GLY A 393 39.70 -46.40 -10.08
C GLY A 393 41.03 -46.95 -10.58
N THR A 394 42.11 -46.74 -9.83
CA THR A 394 43.23 -47.69 -9.77
C THR A 394 43.91 -47.52 -8.41
N GLU A 395 43.83 -48.56 -7.58
CA GLU A 395 44.55 -48.67 -6.31
C GLU A 395 46.05 -48.82 -6.55
N SER A 396 46.88 -48.12 -5.75
CA SER A 396 48.04 -48.70 -5.05
C SER A 396 48.71 -47.70 -4.09
N PRO A 397 49.41 -48.16 -3.04
CA PRO A 397 49.47 -47.46 -1.76
C PRO A 397 50.79 -46.74 -1.46
N SER A 398 50.72 -45.86 -0.46
CA SER A 398 51.80 -45.26 0.33
C SER A 398 52.50 -44.00 -0.18
N ARG A 399 52.25 -42.88 0.52
CA ARG A 399 53.32 -42.19 1.27
C ARG A 399 52.74 -41.19 2.26
N TYR A 400 53.03 -41.44 3.53
CA TYR A 400 52.99 -40.47 4.62
C TYR A 400 53.81 -39.23 4.23
N ASN A 401 53.22 -38.03 4.35
CA ASN A 401 54.00 -36.85 4.68
C ASN A 401 53.16 -35.88 5.52
N SER A 402 53.52 -35.83 6.80
CA SER A 402 53.11 -34.82 7.76
C SER A 402 53.76 -33.49 7.38
N GLY A 403 52.96 -32.51 6.96
CA GLY A 403 53.39 -31.14 6.72
C GLY A 403 52.37 -30.15 7.25
N LYS A 404 52.58 -29.64 8.46
CA LYS A 404 51.87 -28.48 9.03
C LYS A 404 52.10 -27.25 8.14
N GLY A 405 51.21 -27.02 7.18
CA GLY A 405 51.15 -25.79 6.38
C GLY A 405 49.94 -24.97 6.78
N HIS A 406 50.17 -23.74 7.26
CA HIS A 406 49.14 -22.85 7.80
C HIS A 406 47.94 -22.70 6.85
N GLN A 407 46.81 -23.22 7.30
CA GLN A 407 45.48 -23.04 6.73
C GLN A 407 45.15 -21.55 6.79
N ARG A 408 45.46 -20.81 5.72
CA ARG A 408 44.87 -19.48 5.50
C ARG A 408 43.37 -19.72 5.34
N GLN A 409 42.64 -19.58 6.44
CA GLN A 409 41.19 -19.34 6.46
C GLN A 409 40.90 -18.23 5.45
N ALA A 410 40.46 -18.63 4.25
CA ALA A 410 39.95 -17.69 3.28
C ALA A 410 38.74 -17.02 3.91
N SER A 411 38.89 -15.72 4.17
CA SER A 411 37.93 -14.80 4.77
C SER A 411 36.47 -15.18 4.47
N CYS A 412 35.71 -15.37 5.54
CA CYS A 412 34.27 -15.67 5.54
C CYS A 412 33.41 -14.54 4.90
N CYS A 413 34.00 -13.39 4.58
CA CYS A 413 33.28 -12.21 4.13
C CYS A 413 33.41 -12.00 2.61
N ASP A 414 32.32 -12.27 1.92
CA ASP A 414 32.26 -12.24 0.48
C ASP A 414 31.90 -10.84 -0.05
N ALA A 415 32.88 -9.93 -0.08
CA ALA A 415 32.67 -8.50 -0.35
C ALA A 415 31.87 -8.22 -1.63
N VAL A 416 32.07 -8.98 -2.70
CA VAL A 416 31.38 -8.80 -3.99
C VAL A 416 29.88 -9.09 -3.89
N THR A 417 29.50 -10.14 -3.16
CA THR A 417 28.08 -10.47 -2.91
C THR A 417 27.41 -9.36 -2.11
N TRP A 418 28.12 -8.79 -1.14
CA TRP A 418 27.67 -7.62 -0.39
C TRP A 418 27.50 -6.39 -1.28
N TYR A 419 28.41 -6.10 -2.22
CA TYR A 419 28.26 -4.98 -3.15
C TYR A 419 27.00 -5.08 -4.00
N TYR A 420 26.68 -6.26 -4.54
CA TYR A 420 25.43 -6.45 -5.30
C TYR A 420 24.19 -6.31 -4.41
N GLY A 421 24.20 -6.90 -3.21
CA GLY A 421 23.10 -6.79 -2.25
C GLY A 421 22.84 -5.35 -1.81
N LEU A 422 23.90 -4.64 -1.40
CA LEU A 422 23.85 -3.23 -1.00
C LEU A 422 23.45 -2.32 -2.16
N GLY A 423 23.93 -2.58 -3.38
CA GLY A 423 23.52 -1.84 -4.57
C GLY A 423 22.03 -2.00 -4.88
N MET A 424 21.50 -3.22 -4.79
CA MET A 424 20.06 -3.48 -4.94
C MET A 424 19.26 -2.76 -3.85
N GLY A 425 19.69 -2.86 -2.59
CA GLY A 425 19.03 -2.18 -1.47
C GLY A 425 19.06 -0.66 -1.60
N PHE A 426 20.21 -0.08 -1.96
CA PHE A 426 20.37 1.36 -2.18
C PHE A 426 19.44 1.87 -3.27
N LEU A 427 19.40 1.21 -4.44
CA LEU A 427 18.53 1.62 -5.53
C LEU A 427 17.05 1.43 -5.19
N ALA A 428 16.70 0.38 -4.42
CA ALA A 428 15.33 0.14 -3.97
C ALA A 428 14.82 1.23 -3.01
N ILE A 429 15.71 1.89 -2.26
CA ILE A 429 15.38 3.04 -1.40
C ILE A 429 15.45 4.35 -2.18
N ALA A 430 16.49 4.53 -3.00
CA ALA A 430 16.74 5.76 -3.73
C ALA A 430 15.66 6.02 -4.78
N ALA A 431 15.26 4.99 -5.55
CA ALA A 431 14.31 5.16 -6.65
C ALA A 431 12.95 5.73 -6.20
N PRO A 432 12.29 5.20 -5.14
CA PRO A 432 11.07 5.80 -4.59
C PRO A 432 11.29 7.14 -3.89
N SER A 433 12.50 7.41 -3.38
CA SER A 433 12.81 8.62 -2.60
C SER A 433 13.21 9.83 -3.45
N LEU A 434 13.60 9.62 -4.72
CA LEU A 434 14.01 10.68 -5.67
C LEU A 434 13.03 11.88 -5.71
N PRO A 435 11.70 11.70 -5.82
CA PRO A 435 10.80 12.84 -5.89
C PRO A 435 10.82 13.69 -4.62
N CYS A 436 10.99 13.06 -3.44
CA CYS A 436 11.10 13.77 -2.17
C CYS A 436 12.43 14.53 -2.09
N LEU A 437 13.54 13.92 -2.51
CA LEU A 437 14.87 14.55 -2.53
C LEU A 437 14.90 15.81 -3.41
N PHE A 438 14.17 15.81 -4.53
CA PHE A 438 14.07 16.98 -5.42
C PHE A 438 12.93 17.94 -5.06
N GLY A 439 12.19 17.70 -3.97
CA GLY A 439 11.07 18.55 -3.57
C GLY A 439 9.90 18.57 -4.56
N ILE A 440 9.76 17.53 -5.40
CA ILE A 440 8.73 17.47 -6.43
C ILE A 440 7.41 17.10 -5.75
N THR A 441 6.40 17.96 -5.89
CA THR A 441 5.07 17.78 -5.28
C THR A 441 4.02 17.28 -6.27
N ALA A 442 4.18 17.59 -7.55
CA ALA A 442 3.25 17.21 -8.61
C ALA A 442 3.21 15.69 -8.81
N LEU A 443 2.01 15.09 -8.70
CA LEU A 443 1.81 13.64 -8.74
C LEU A 443 2.40 12.97 -9.98
N PHE A 444 2.10 13.48 -11.17
CA PHE A 444 2.57 12.87 -12.42
C PHE A 444 4.09 12.94 -12.54
N SER A 445 4.71 14.05 -12.12
CA SER A 445 6.16 14.18 -12.07
C SER A 445 6.79 13.23 -11.05
N ARG A 446 6.16 13.04 -9.88
CA ARG A 446 6.58 12.05 -8.88
C ARG A 446 6.56 10.64 -9.48
N LEU A 447 5.43 10.24 -10.05
CA LEU A 447 5.26 8.92 -10.67
C LEU A 447 6.25 8.71 -11.81
N GLY A 448 6.47 9.73 -12.65
CA GLY A 448 7.45 9.67 -13.73
C GLY A 448 8.87 9.40 -13.23
N LEU A 449 9.31 10.09 -12.17
CA LEU A 449 10.62 9.85 -11.55
C LEU A 449 10.72 8.49 -10.87
N MET A 450 9.66 8.05 -10.19
CA MET A 450 9.63 6.71 -9.58
C MET A 450 9.74 5.61 -10.65
N VAL A 451 9.06 5.77 -11.78
CA VAL A 451 9.18 4.85 -12.92
C VAL A 451 10.60 4.89 -13.50
N GLY A 452 11.17 6.08 -13.68
CA GLY A 452 12.55 6.26 -14.13
C GLY A 452 13.56 5.55 -13.24
N GLY A 453 13.52 5.81 -11.92
CA GLY A 453 14.36 5.12 -10.94
C GLY A 453 14.10 3.62 -10.88
N GLY A 454 12.84 3.20 -11.03
CA GLY A 454 12.43 1.80 -11.09
C GLY A 454 13.06 1.05 -12.27
N MET A 455 13.17 1.68 -13.45
CA MET A 455 13.86 1.08 -14.60
C MET A 455 15.35 0.87 -14.32
N VAL A 456 16.01 1.83 -13.67
CA VAL A 456 17.43 1.69 -13.26
C VAL A 456 17.59 0.55 -12.25
N LEU A 457 16.70 0.45 -11.27
CA LEU A 457 16.69 -0.65 -10.30
C LEU A 457 16.52 -2.00 -11.00
N VAL A 458 15.55 -2.11 -11.92
CA VAL A 458 15.30 -3.34 -12.70
C VAL A 458 16.54 -3.76 -13.50
N ALA A 459 17.20 -2.80 -14.18
CA ALA A 459 18.42 -3.09 -14.93
C ALA A 459 19.54 -3.58 -14.01
N PHE A 460 19.75 -2.92 -12.87
CA PHE A 460 20.78 -3.33 -11.90
C PHE A 460 20.46 -4.68 -11.26
N MET A 461 19.20 -4.94 -10.86
CA MET A 461 18.78 -6.22 -10.28
C MET A 461 18.96 -7.37 -11.27
N THR A 462 18.68 -7.14 -12.56
CA THR A 462 18.93 -8.12 -13.63
C THR A 462 20.41 -8.49 -13.65
N TYR A 463 21.29 -7.49 -13.81
CA TYR A 463 22.75 -7.69 -13.82
C TYR A 463 23.26 -8.35 -12.52
N ALA A 464 22.81 -7.87 -11.35
CA ALA A 464 23.21 -8.40 -10.06
C ALA A 464 22.80 -9.86 -9.89
N SER A 465 21.57 -10.23 -10.27
CA SER A 465 21.06 -11.59 -10.11
C SER A 465 21.82 -12.62 -10.95
N GLU A 466 22.24 -12.26 -12.16
CA GLU A 466 23.06 -13.11 -13.03
C GLU A 466 24.46 -13.32 -12.45
N ASN A 467 25.11 -12.24 -12.00
CA ASN A 467 26.44 -12.35 -11.41
C ASN A 467 26.43 -13.13 -10.09
N LEU A 468 25.43 -12.89 -9.24
CA LEU A 468 25.28 -13.59 -7.95
C LEU A 468 25.08 -15.10 -8.14
N VAL A 469 24.27 -15.53 -9.13
CA VAL A 469 24.02 -16.95 -9.36
C VAL A 469 25.24 -17.68 -9.91
N ILE A 470 25.97 -17.06 -10.85
CA ILE A 470 27.21 -17.61 -11.41
C ILE A 470 28.23 -17.79 -10.28
N ARG A 471 28.35 -16.77 -9.44
CA ARG A 471 29.32 -16.75 -8.35
C ARG A 471 28.98 -17.76 -7.26
N ALA A 472 27.72 -17.90 -6.89
CA ALA A 472 27.26 -18.93 -5.97
C ALA A 472 27.59 -20.34 -6.49
N TYR A 473 27.31 -20.61 -7.77
CA TYR A 473 27.61 -21.89 -8.42
C TYR A 473 29.12 -22.19 -8.44
N MET A 474 29.94 -21.23 -8.87
CA MET A 474 31.40 -21.38 -8.94
C MET A 474 32.03 -21.57 -7.57
N ARG A 475 31.55 -20.85 -6.55
CA ARG A 475 32.02 -21.00 -5.17
C ARG A 475 31.71 -22.40 -4.61
N GLY A 476 30.53 -22.93 -4.91
CA GLY A 476 30.16 -24.30 -4.55
C GLY A 476 31.08 -25.34 -5.21
N ARG A 477 31.38 -25.16 -6.50
CA ARG A 477 32.29 -26.04 -7.24
C ARG A 477 33.72 -25.98 -6.70
N GLY A 478 34.20 -24.79 -6.33
CA GLY A 478 35.53 -24.58 -5.76
C GLY A 478 35.69 -25.14 -4.34
N SER A 479 34.63 -25.17 -3.53
CA SER A 479 34.66 -25.72 -2.16
C SER A 479 34.56 -27.24 -2.10
N GLY A 480 34.22 -27.91 -3.20
CA GLY A 480 34.26 -29.37 -3.33
C GLY A 480 35.60 -29.91 -3.88
N LEU A 481 36.52 -29.04 -4.28
CA LEU A 481 37.90 -29.39 -4.62
C LEU A 481 38.75 -29.22 -3.36
N THR A 482 38.77 -30.23 -2.49
CA THR A 482 39.80 -30.30 -1.44
C THR A 482 41.15 -30.59 -2.11
N PRO A 483 42.21 -29.84 -1.82
CA PRO A 483 43.56 -30.23 -2.23
C PRO A 483 44.00 -31.36 -1.32
N ASP A 484 44.21 -32.54 -1.91
CA ASP A 484 44.81 -33.70 -1.24
C ASP A 484 46.26 -33.43 -0.78
#